data_AF-A0A7X7F2C4-F1
#
_entry.id   AF-A0A7X7F2C4-F1
#
_cell.length_a   1.000
_cell.length_b   1.000
_cell.length_c   1.000
_cell.angle_alpha   90.00
_cell.angle_beta   90.00
_cell.angle_gamma   90.00
#
_symmetry.space_group_name_H-M   'P 1'
#
loop_
_entity.id
_entity.type
_entity.pdbx_description
1 polymer ?
#
loop_
_entity_poly.entity_id
_entity_poly.type
_entity_poly.pdbx_seq_one_letter_code
_entity_poly.pdbx_strand_id
1 'polypeptide(L)'
;GWGVLGRVETAFTYVINYEDGTQVEAPCRNFNEVWDWYFIAPTADMAKRNCYKGWVNSMNRGLYIWQWQNPNPEKRIQSLDIISASGQQIPLIVAITVEAP
;
A
#
# COMPACT_ATOMS: atom_id res chain seq x y z
N GLY A 1 -2.51 -13.80 3.87
CA GLY A 1 -3.17 -14.49 5.01
C GLY A 1 -4.54 -14.89 4.55
N TRP A 2 -4.97 -16.12 4.84
CA TRP A 2 -6.12 -16.83 4.23
C TRP A 2 -7.45 -16.06 4.31
N GLY A 3 -7.60 -15.05 3.46
CA GLY A 3 -8.83 -14.32 3.18
C GLY A 3 -9.50 -14.92 1.96
N VAL A 4 -10.84 -14.92 1.97
CA VAL A 4 -11.68 -15.37 0.87
C VAL A 4 -11.19 -14.73 -0.43
N LEU A 5 -10.71 -15.56 -1.35
CA LEU A 5 -10.27 -15.13 -2.68
C LEU A 5 -11.40 -14.30 -3.31
N GLY A 6 -11.12 -13.03 -3.61
CA GLY A 6 -12.00 -12.17 -4.41
C GLY A 6 -12.72 -11.02 -3.69
N ARG A 7 -12.70 -10.92 -2.35
CA ARG A 7 -13.28 -9.74 -1.68
C ARG A 7 -12.22 -8.65 -1.46
N VAL A 8 -12.51 -7.44 -1.95
CA VAL A 8 -11.71 -6.24 -1.67
C VAL A 8 -12.08 -5.69 -0.29
N GLU A 9 -11.10 -5.56 0.58
CA GLU A 9 -11.18 -5.05 1.94
C GLU A 9 -9.96 -4.18 2.22
N THR A 10 -10.13 -3.13 3.03
CA THR A 10 -9.01 -2.35 3.55
C THR A 10 -8.25 -3.21 4.55
N ALA A 11 -6.95 -3.41 4.32
CA ALA A 11 -6.07 -4.08 5.26
C ALA A 11 -5.56 -3.09 6.32
N PHE A 12 -5.18 -1.89 5.87
CA PHE A 12 -4.73 -0.79 6.71
C PHE A 12 -4.86 0.52 5.94
N THR A 13 -4.74 1.66 6.63
CA THR A 13 -4.78 3.00 6.03
C THR A 13 -3.51 3.75 6.42
N TYR A 14 -2.86 4.37 5.44
CA TYR A 14 -1.91 5.43 5.72
C TYR A 14 -2.68 6.73 5.98
N VAL A 15 -2.44 7.36 7.12
CA VAL A 15 -2.93 8.71 7.40
C VAL A 15 -1.75 9.66 7.25
N ILE A 16 -1.82 10.53 6.24
CA ILE A 16 -0.79 11.51 5.93
C ILE A 16 -1.18 12.80 6.66
N ASN A 17 -0.39 13.20 7.65
CA ASN A 17 -0.62 14.44 8.38
C ASN A 17 0.29 15.54 7.82
N TYR A 18 -0.28 16.67 7.42
CA TYR A 18 0.45 17.84 6.92
C TYR A 18 0.77 18.82 8.06
N GLU A 19 1.82 19.62 7.90
CA GLU A 19 2.22 20.63 8.91
C GLU A 19 1.14 21.70 9.17
N ASP A 20 0.22 21.93 8.22
CA ASP A 20 -0.90 22.87 8.37
C ASP A 20 -2.07 22.30 9.22
N GLY A 21 -1.91 21.07 9.74
CA GLY A 21 -2.90 20.37 10.54
C GLY A 21 -3.98 19.65 9.72
N THR A 22 -3.94 19.73 8.39
CA THR A 22 -4.81 18.92 7.52
C THR A 22 -4.28 17.50 7.39
N GLN A 23 -5.16 16.56 7.01
CA GLN A 23 -4.79 15.17 6.78
C GLN A 23 -5.41 14.63 5.49
N VAL A 24 -4.79 13.60 4.92
CA VAL A 24 -5.42 12.76 3.89
C VAL A 24 -5.24 11.29 4.21
N GLU A 25 -6.26 10.50 3.89
CA GLU A 25 -6.24 9.05 4.06
C GLU A 25 -5.93 8.36 2.73
N ALA A 26 -5.05 7.38 2.79
CA ALA A 26 -4.66 6.51 1.69
C ALA A 26 -4.91 5.05 2.10
N PRO A 27 -6.14 4.52 1.87
CA PRO A 27 -6.47 3.15 2.26
C PRO A 27 -5.73 2.14 1.39
N CYS A 28 -5.04 1.20 2.02
CA CYS A 28 -4.38 0.08 1.36
C CYS A 28 -5.31 -1.15 1.40
N ARG A 29 -5.88 -1.48 0.24
CA ARG A 29 -6.81 -2.59 0.07
C ARG A 29 -6.09 -3.77 -0.56
N ASN A 30 -6.51 -4.97 -0.16
CA ASN A 30 -6.06 -6.17 -0.85
C ASN A 30 -6.52 -6.13 -2.31
N PHE A 31 -5.71 -6.74 -3.18
CA PHE A 31 -5.94 -6.83 -4.62
C PHE A 31 -5.97 -5.47 -5.37
N ASN A 32 -5.56 -4.37 -4.74
CA ASN A 32 -5.44 -3.05 -5.36
C ASN A 32 -4.08 -2.42 -5.07
N GLU A 33 -3.84 -2.04 -3.82
CA GLU A 33 -2.58 -1.40 -3.40
C GLU A 33 -1.55 -2.44 -2.98
N VAL A 34 -2.01 -3.59 -2.46
CA VAL A 34 -1.16 -4.70 -2.02
C VAL A 34 -1.79 -6.05 -2.37
N TRP A 35 -0.95 -7.09 -2.47
CA TRP A 35 -1.38 -8.47 -2.68
C TRP A 35 -0.80 -9.42 -1.63
N ASP A 36 -1.19 -10.68 -1.71
CA ASP A 36 -0.63 -11.73 -0.86
C ASP A 36 0.85 -11.97 -1.24
N TRP A 37 1.72 -12.08 -0.24
CA TRP A 37 3.15 -12.29 -0.44
C TRP A 37 3.50 -13.72 -0.89
N TYR A 38 2.62 -14.68 -0.57
CA TYR A 38 2.76 -16.10 -0.88
C TYR A 38 2.22 -16.42 -2.28
N PHE A 39 1.11 -15.80 -2.66
CA PHE A 39 0.47 -15.95 -3.97
C PHE A 39 0.63 -14.67 -4.81
N ILE A 40 1.77 -14.55 -5.51
CA ILE A 40 2.09 -13.38 -6.34
C ILE A 40 1.07 -13.16 -7.44
N ALA A 41 0.57 -11.92 -7.56
CA ALA A 41 -0.38 -11.54 -8.58
C ALA A 41 0.22 -11.42 -10.00
N PRO A 42 -0.60 -11.55 -11.06
CA PRO A 42 -0.20 -11.18 -12.42
C PRO A 42 0.13 -9.68 -12.53
N THR A 43 1.26 -9.35 -13.15
CA THR A 43 1.76 -7.96 -13.26
C THR A 43 0.76 -7.03 -13.98
N ALA A 44 0.02 -7.54 -14.97
CA ALA A 44 -0.90 -6.75 -15.78
C ALA A 44 -2.07 -6.14 -14.97
N ASP A 45 -2.50 -6.81 -13.89
CA ASP A 45 -3.59 -6.29 -13.06
C ASP A 45 -3.09 -5.29 -12.01
N MET A 46 -1.86 -5.48 -11.52
CA MET A 46 -1.26 -4.58 -10.54
C MET A 46 -0.93 -3.20 -11.14
N ALA A 47 -0.41 -3.17 -12.37
CA ALA A 47 -0.03 -1.92 -13.04
C ALA A 47 -1.23 -0.97 -13.24
N LYS A 48 -2.45 -1.53 -13.42
CA LYS A 48 -3.70 -0.74 -13.49
C LYS A 48 -4.05 -0.01 -12.18
N ARG A 49 -3.31 -0.31 -11.09
CA ARG A 49 -3.50 0.21 -9.73
C ARG A 49 -2.25 0.93 -9.21
N ASN A 50 -1.28 1.23 -10.06
CA ASN A 50 0.03 1.78 -9.67
C ASN A 50 0.75 0.92 -8.61
N CYS A 51 0.56 -0.40 -8.68
CA CYS A 51 1.23 -1.37 -7.82
C CYS A 51 2.17 -2.25 -8.66
N TYR A 52 3.35 -2.54 -8.12
CA TYR A 52 4.41 -3.25 -8.81
C TYR A 52 5.08 -4.27 -7.89
N LYS A 53 5.73 -5.28 -8.47
CA LYS A 53 6.55 -6.22 -7.71
C LYS A 53 7.82 -5.49 -7.29
N GLY A 54 8.02 -5.31 -5.99
CA GLY A 54 9.23 -4.67 -5.43
C GLY A 54 10.37 -5.66 -5.22
N TRP A 55 10.03 -6.89 -4.85
CA TRP A 55 11.00 -7.97 -4.65
C TRP A 55 10.32 -9.33 -4.79
N VAL A 56 11.01 -10.31 -5.36
CA VAL A 56 10.52 -11.69 -5.49
C VAL A 56 11.68 -12.66 -5.23
N ASN A 57 11.43 -13.72 -4.46
CA ASN A 57 12.41 -14.77 -4.19
C ASN A 57 12.36 -15.92 -5.20
N SER A 58 13.28 -16.88 -5.05
CA SER A 58 13.38 -18.08 -5.91
C SER A 58 12.15 -19.01 -5.83
N MET A 59 11.28 -18.86 -4.84
CA MET A 59 10.02 -19.60 -4.70
C MET A 59 8.82 -18.84 -5.26
N ASN A 60 9.03 -17.74 -5.98
CA ASN A 60 7.98 -16.85 -6.50
C ASN A 60 7.06 -16.29 -5.40
N ARG A 61 7.65 -15.92 -4.26
CA ARG A 61 7.01 -15.15 -3.18
C ARG A 61 7.65 -13.78 -3.11
N GLY A 62 6.90 -12.75 -2.73
CA GLY A 62 7.41 -11.40 -2.90
C GLY A 62 6.63 -10.29 -2.22
N LEU A 63 7.21 -9.10 -2.31
CA LEU A 63 6.71 -7.86 -1.75
C LEU A 63 6.36 -6.89 -2.87
N TYR A 64 5.54 -5.91 -2.54
CA TYR A 64 4.94 -4.99 -3.49
C TYR A 64 5.37 -3.56 -3.19
N ILE A 65 5.48 -2.75 -4.25
CA ILE A 65 5.62 -1.30 -4.17
C ILE A 65 4.33 -0.71 -4.72
N TRP A 66 3.66 0.11 -3.92
CA TRP A 66 2.54 0.92 -4.35
C TRP A 66 2.97 2.38 -4.48
N GLN A 67 2.69 2.98 -5.63
CA GLN A 67 2.94 4.39 -5.89
C GLN A 67 1.65 5.17 -5.61
N TRP A 68 1.66 5.91 -4.51
CA TRP A 68 0.62 6.86 -4.16
C TRP A 68 0.98 8.26 -4.67
N GLN A 69 0.06 8.90 -5.37
CA GLN A 69 0.21 10.29 -5.79
C GLN A 69 -0.29 11.20 -4.66
N ASN A 70 0.58 12.06 -4.14
CA ASN A 70 0.19 13.07 -3.17
C ASN A 70 -0.81 14.06 -3.82
N PRO A 71 -2.04 14.19 -3.29
CA PRO A 71 -3.02 15.14 -3.82
C PRO A 71 -2.70 16.60 -3.47
N ASN A 72 -1.82 16.86 -2.49
CA ASN A 72 -1.36 18.19 -2.09
C ASN A 72 0.18 18.23 -2.09
N PRO A 73 0.85 18.13 -3.26
CA PRO A 73 2.32 18.08 -3.35
C PRO A 73 3.01 19.35 -2.82
N GLU A 74 2.31 20.47 -2.78
CA GLU A 74 2.77 21.75 -2.23
C GLU A 74 2.80 21.78 -0.70
N LYS A 75 2.10 20.86 -0.03
CA LYS A 75 2.05 20.78 1.42
C LYS A 75 3.15 19.87 1.95
N ARG A 76 3.85 20.34 2.99
CA ARG A 76 4.84 19.52 3.68
C ARG A 76 4.13 18.46 4.53
N ILE A 77 4.46 17.20 4.26
CA ILE A 77 4.05 16.07 5.09
C ILE A 77 4.87 16.13 6.40
N GLN A 78 4.16 16.14 7.53
CA GLN A 78 4.74 16.18 8.87
C GLN A 78 4.96 14.78 9.42
N SER A 79 3.97 13.89 9.26
CA SER A 79 4.04 12.50 9.73
C SER A 79 3.13 11.59 8.92
N LEU A 80 3.33 10.29 9.11
CA LEU A 80 2.53 9.21 8.54
C LEU A 80 2.14 8.26 9.67
N ASP A 81 0.85 8.03 9.85
CA ASP A 81 0.34 6.97 10.72
C ASP A 81 -0.10 5.77 9.88
N ILE A 82 0.04 4.58 10.45
CA ILE A 82 -0.39 3.33 9.82
C ILE A 82 -1.45 2.70 10.71
N ILE A 83 -2.70 2.81 10.29
CA ILE A 83 -3.85 2.38 11.08
C ILE A 83 -4.33 1.04 10.54
N SER A 84 -4.23 0.00 11.38
CA SER A 84 -4.75 -1.33 11.05
C SER A 84 -6.27 -1.28 10.91
N ALA A 85 -6.81 -1.96 9.89
CA ALA A 85 -8.26 -2.16 9.78
C ALA A 85 -8.79 -3.19 10.81
N SER A 86 -7.91 -3.75 11.65
CA SER A 86 -8.22 -4.82 12.62
C SER A 86 -8.87 -6.05 11.95
N GLY A 87 -8.54 -6.27 10.68
CA GLY A 87 -8.96 -7.43 9.88
C GLY A 87 -8.01 -8.62 10.02
N GLN A 88 -8.18 -9.60 9.13
CA GLN A 88 -7.30 -10.78 9.05
C GLN A 88 -5.93 -10.45 8.45
N GLN A 89 -5.82 -9.33 7.75
CA GLN A 89 -4.63 -8.88 7.05
C GLN A 89 -3.70 -8.15 8.03
N ILE A 90 -2.43 -8.53 8.05
CA ILE A 90 -1.38 -7.86 8.84
C ILE A 90 -0.50 -7.06 7.89
N PRO A 91 -0.36 -5.73 8.06
CA PRO A 91 0.53 -4.93 7.22
C PRO A 91 2.00 -5.23 7.54
N LEU A 92 2.82 -5.34 6.49
CA LEU A 92 4.28 -5.34 6.57
C LEU A 92 4.79 -4.19 5.72
N ILE A 93 5.47 -3.22 6.35
CA ILE A 93 6.09 -2.08 5.68
C ILE A 93 7.60 -2.24 5.78
N VAL A 94 8.26 -2.34 4.63
CA VAL A 94 9.72 -2.52 4.56
C VAL A 94 10.42 -1.19 4.31
N ALA A 95 9.85 -0.35 3.45
CA ALA A 95 10.40 0.96 3.14
C ALA A 95 9.29 1.91 2.69
N ILE A 96 9.52 3.20 2.92
CA ILE A 96 8.76 4.31 2.35
C ILE A 96 9.77 5.30 1.78
N THR A 97 9.53 5.74 0.55
CA THR A 97 10.36 6.71 -0.15
C THR A 97 9.49 7.83 -0.68
N VAL A 98 10.07 9.02 -0.79
CA VAL A 98 9.43 10.16 -1.45
C VAL A 98 10.27 10.57 -2.64
N GLU A 99 9.63 10.86 -3.75
CA GLU A 99 10.27 11.42 -4.93
C GLU A 99 10.08 12.94 -4.91
N ALA A 100 11.15 13.69 -5.22
CA ALA A 100 11.02 15.10 -5.49
C ALA A 100 10.31 15.31 -6.84
N PRO A 101 9.58 16.43 -7.04
CA PRO A 101 8.98 16.77 -8.33
C PRO A 101 9.99 16.84 -9.48
#